data_AF-A0A3D9H6F5-F1
#
_entry.id   AF-A0A3D9H6F5-F1
#
_cell.length_a   1.000
_cell.length_b   1.000
_cell.length_c   1.000
_cell.angle_alpha   90.00
_cell.angle_beta   90.00
_cell.angle_gamma   90.00
#
_symmetry.space_group_name_H-M   'P 1'
#
loop_
_entity.id
_entity.type
_entity.pdbx_description
1 polymer ?
#
loop_
_entity_poly.entity_id
_entity_poly.type
_entity_poly.pdbx_seq_one_letter_code
_entity_poly.pdbx_strand_id
1 'polypeptide(L)'
;MTDQEFIPSHPRVPARLTYEQARDLAAEDDPKIRKALAEHPATPPEILYFLAKDTDIDIRRAVACNPNTPRQADLLLTSDESPEVRHDLVNKINRITPDLTEDKRKAVYEVTVQMLELLAVDQVVRVRQILADAIKDLPEVPKSLVHQLATDAELIVAEPVLQFSPVFNDADLADIIHQKPVQGAISAISRRAQLSADLSEAIVDSGDRDAIGHLLENPRAEINEGTMNTILDQAPCVPAWHGPLVSRPKLSSNAAQRLASFVAMNLLDQLQQRNDLDDDTLVALTMAVEKRLADEAKAAREEEKQKTWEEEEAEREAAEEEDEAENGAEDEWSTDDEEFQHVQTLHQVGGLDADAIDEAFDEDRKKFVIAAVAILADLPYGLIGKTFGRPQAREITAICWKAGLSPHFARRVQMQYARIDQKGLVSPKPDGSYSLTEPAMKKILFGLQG
;
A
#
# COMPACT_ATOMS: atom_id res chain seq x y z
N MET A 1 -47.87 -13.45 -28.67
CA MET A 1 -47.03 -13.37 -29.88
C MET A 1 -47.61 -14.35 -30.87
N THR A 2 -47.90 -13.88 -32.08
CA THR A 2 -48.55 -14.61 -33.16
C THR A 2 -47.95 -16.00 -33.37
N ASP A 3 -48.78 -17.04 -33.38
CA ASP A 3 -48.47 -18.35 -33.98
C ASP A 3 -48.15 -18.10 -35.46
N GLN A 4 -46.90 -17.73 -35.76
CA GLN A 4 -46.38 -17.89 -37.10
C GLN A 4 -46.25 -19.39 -37.30
N GLU A 5 -47.19 -19.98 -38.05
CA GLU A 5 -47.05 -21.35 -38.53
C GLU A 5 -45.68 -21.48 -39.19
N PHE A 6 -44.81 -22.32 -38.62
CA PHE A 6 -43.55 -22.69 -39.24
C PHE A 6 -43.87 -23.27 -40.62
N ILE A 7 -43.35 -22.65 -41.68
CA ILE A 7 -43.56 -23.10 -43.06
C ILE A 7 -42.40 -24.05 -43.40
N PRO A 8 -42.66 -25.36 -43.61
CA PRO A 8 -41.61 -26.31 -43.94
C PRO A 8 -40.95 -25.96 -45.28
N SER A 9 -39.63 -26.14 -45.34
CA SER A 9 -38.84 -25.90 -46.56
C SER A 9 -39.09 -26.95 -47.66
N HIS A 10 -39.84 -28.01 -47.36
CA HIS A 10 -40.21 -29.06 -48.32
C HIS A 10 -41.68 -29.50 -48.16
N PRO A 11 -42.46 -29.64 -49.26
CA PRO A 11 -43.90 -29.92 -49.20
C PRO A 11 -44.27 -31.29 -48.61
N ARG A 12 -43.31 -32.22 -48.50
CA ARG A 12 -43.51 -33.53 -47.85
C ARG A 12 -43.30 -33.51 -46.34
N VAL A 13 -42.69 -32.46 -45.79
CA VAL A 13 -42.55 -32.29 -44.33
C VAL A 13 -43.77 -31.50 -43.85
N PRO A 14 -44.65 -32.07 -43.01
CA PRO A 14 -45.82 -31.37 -42.50
C PRO A 14 -45.41 -30.32 -41.45
N ALA A 15 -46.20 -29.24 -41.31
CA ALA A 15 -45.96 -28.22 -40.29
C ALA A 15 -46.14 -28.73 -38.84
N ARG A 16 -46.90 -29.82 -38.67
CA ARG A 16 -47.00 -30.57 -37.42
C ARG A 16 -46.42 -31.95 -37.64
N LEU A 17 -45.37 -32.24 -36.89
CA LEU A 17 -44.58 -33.45 -37.07
C LEU A 17 -44.82 -34.39 -35.89
N THR A 18 -45.30 -35.61 -36.16
CA THR A 18 -45.30 -36.68 -35.16
C THR A 18 -43.96 -37.42 -35.15
N TYR A 19 -43.66 -38.13 -34.05
CA TYR A 19 -42.43 -38.93 -33.97
C TYR A 19 -42.34 -39.98 -35.08
N GLU A 20 -43.43 -40.69 -35.37
CA GLU A 20 -43.46 -41.72 -36.42
C GLU A 20 -43.18 -41.13 -37.80
N GLN A 21 -43.78 -39.97 -38.11
CA GLN A 21 -43.53 -39.25 -39.36
C GLN A 21 -42.08 -38.76 -39.45
N ALA A 22 -41.53 -38.21 -38.37
CA ALA A 22 -40.13 -37.78 -38.33
C ALA A 22 -39.16 -38.95 -38.57
N ARG A 23 -39.43 -40.10 -37.96
CA ARG A 23 -38.63 -41.31 -38.14
C ARG A 23 -38.66 -41.81 -39.58
N ASP A 24 -39.86 -41.88 -40.17
CA ASP A 24 -40.01 -42.40 -41.53
C ASP A 24 -39.39 -41.45 -42.57
N LEU A 25 -39.53 -40.13 -42.38
CA LEU A 25 -38.90 -39.10 -43.22
C LEU A 25 -37.37 -39.06 -43.07
N ALA A 26 -36.83 -39.37 -41.89
CA ALA A 26 -35.38 -39.44 -41.66
C ALA A 26 -34.71 -40.61 -42.39
N ALA A 27 -35.48 -41.67 -42.69
CA ALA A 27 -35.01 -42.85 -43.41
C ALA A 27 -35.12 -42.72 -44.93
N GLU A 28 -35.71 -41.65 -45.46
CA GLU A 28 -35.80 -41.43 -46.91
C GLU A 28 -34.45 -40.99 -47.50
N ASP A 29 -34.15 -41.49 -48.71
CA ASP A 29 -32.89 -41.20 -49.40
C ASP A 29 -32.76 -39.74 -49.88
N ASP A 30 -33.87 -39.00 -50.00
CA ASP A 30 -33.86 -37.63 -50.51
C ASP A 30 -33.22 -36.65 -49.50
N PRO A 31 -32.04 -36.07 -49.82
CA PRO A 31 -31.36 -35.15 -48.91
C PRO A 31 -32.16 -33.89 -48.62
N LYS A 32 -33.05 -33.46 -49.53
CA LYS A 32 -33.88 -32.27 -49.31
C LYS A 32 -34.93 -32.49 -48.23
N ILE A 33 -35.47 -33.71 -48.13
CA ILE A 33 -36.44 -34.09 -47.10
C ILE A 33 -35.73 -34.16 -45.75
N ARG A 34 -34.57 -34.81 -45.69
CA ARG A 34 -33.76 -34.92 -44.47
C ARG A 34 -33.24 -33.57 -43.97
N LYS A 35 -32.89 -32.64 -44.88
CA LYS A 35 -32.54 -31.25 -44.55
C LYS A 35 -33.74 -30.49 -43.97
N ALA A 36 -34.90 -30.55 -44.63
CA ALA A 36 -36.11 -29.90 -44.13
C ALA A 36 -36.54 -30.44 -42.75
N LEU A 37 -36.31 -31.73 -42.51
CA LEU A 37 -36.51 -32.35 -41.20
C LEU A 37 -35.49 -31.85 -40.15
N ALA A 38 -34.22 -31.68 -40.52
CA ALA A 38 -33.20 -31.11 -39.64
C ALA A 38 -33.45 -29.63 -39.29
N GLU A 39 -34.05 -28.85 -40.19
CA GLU A 39 -34.43 -27.45 -39.96
C GLU A 39 -35.70 -27.30 -39.09
N HIS A 40 -36.53 -28.35 -39.04
CA HIS A 40 -37.84 -28.26 -38.41
C HIS A 40 -37.73 -28.10 -36.88
N PRO A 41 -38.39 -27.10 -36.27
CA PRO A 41 -38.22 -26.78 -34.86
C PRO A 41 -38.79 -27.86 -33.94
N ALA A 42 -39.82 -28.60 -34.36
CA ALA A 42 -40.39 -29.69 -33.56
C ALA A 42 -39.75 -31.07 -33.82
N THR A 43 -38.59 -31.14 -34.48
CA THR A 43 -37.94 -32.43 -34.73
C THR A 43 -37.47 -33.06 -33.43
N PRO A 44 -37.81 -34.34 -33.16
CA PRO A 44 -37.39 -35.00 -31.94
C PRO A 44 -35.86 -35.07 -31.80
N PRO A 45 -35.30 -34.90 -30.57
CA PRO A 45 -33.86 -34.89 -30.35
C PRO A 45 -33.13 -36.15 -30.83
N GLU A 46 -33.76 -37.32 -30.73
CA GLU A 46 -33.20 -38.60 -31.18
C GLU A 46 -33.01 -38.65 -32.69
N ILE A 47 -33.93 -38.04 -33.43
CA ILE A 47 -33.87 -37.91 -34.90
C ILE A 47 -32.78 -36.92 -35.29
N LEU A 48 -32.65 -35.80 -34.57
CA LEU A 48 -31.55 -34.84 -34.78
C LEU A 48 -30.17 -35.48 -34.50
N TYR A 49 -30.07 -36.33 -33.49
CA TYR A 49 -28.85 -37.10 -33.24
C TYR A 49 -28.51 -38.09 -34.37
N PHE A 50 -29.53 -38.73 -34.96
CA PHE A 50 -29.34 -39.58 -36.13
C PHE A 50 -28.85 -38.77 -37.35
N LEU A 51 -29.50 -37.64 -37.64
CA LEU A 51 -29.15 -36.75 -38.75
C LEU A 51 -27.78 -36.05 -38.56
N ALA A 52 -27.28 -35.95 -37.33
CA ALA A 52 -25.92 -35.45 -37.07
C ALA A 52 -24.82 -36.34 -37.68
N LYS A 53 -25.14 -37.60 -38.01
CA LYS A 53 -24.23 -38.57 -38.67
C LYS A 53 -24.44 -38.66 -40.18
N ASP A 54 -25.26 -37.79 -40.76
CA ASP A 54 -25.58 -37.84 -42.18
C ASP A 54 -24.34 -37.62 -43.05
N THR A 55 -24.31 -38.24 -44.23
CA THR A 55 -23.24 -38.03 -45.20
C THR A 55 -23.27 -36.62 -45.80
N ASP A 56 -24.45 -36.00 -45.89
CA ASP A 56 -24.61 -34.67 -46.47
C ASP A 56 -24.25 -33.55 -45.47
N ILE A 57 -23.36 -32.65 -45.90
CA ILE A 57 -22.89 -31.52 -45.11
C ILE A 57 -24.04 -30.57 -44.78
N ASP A 58 -24.95 -30.29 -45.71
CA ASP A 58 -26.04 -29.34 -45.51
C ASP A 58 -27.03 -29.82 -44.44
N ILE A 59 -27.22 -31.13 -44.32
CA ILE A 59 -28.06 -31.74 -43.28
C ILE A 59 -27.37 -31.56 -41.93
N ARG A 60 -26.07 -31.86 -41.82
CA ARG A 60 -25.31 -31.67 -40.57
C ARG A 60 -25.25 -30.20 -40.14
N ARG A 61 -25.17 -29.27 -41.09
CA ARG A 61 -25.28 -27.82 -40.83
C ARG A 61 -26.67 -27.42 -40.30
N ALA A 62 -27.74 -27.95 -40.88
CA ALA A 62 -29.09 -27.71 -40.39
C ALA A 62 -29.28 -28.23 -38.95
N VAL A 63 -28.73 -29.41 -38.63
CA VAL A 63 -28.70 -29.94 -37.25
C VAL A 63 -27.89 -29.03 -36.32
N ALA A 64 -26.73 -28.53 -36.75
CA ALA A 64 -25.90 -27.61 -35.96
C ALA A 64 -26.62 -26.28 -35.65
N CYS A 65 -27.49 -25.81 -36.54
CA CYS A 65 -28.28 -24.59 -36.34
C CYS A 65 -29.59 -24.82 -35.55
N ASN A 66 -30.06 -26.06 -35.42
CA ASN A 66 -31.34 -26.35 -34.78
C ASN A 66 -31.24 -26.20 -33.24
N PRO A 67 -32.12 -25.39 -32.60
CA PRO A 67 -32.10 -25.16 -31.15
C PRO A 67 -32.45 -26.40 -30.33
N ASN A 68 -33.17 -27.37 -30.91
CA ASN A 68 -33.57 -28.61 -30.23
C ASN A 68 -32.57 -29.76 -30.41
N THR A 69 -31.45 -29.53 -31.10
CA THR A 69 -30.38 -30.52 -31.21
C THR A 69 -29.80 -30.84 -29.82
N PRO A 70 -29.76 -32.12 -29.42
CA PRO A 70 -29.31 -32.51 -28.10
C PRO A 70 -27.80 -32.35 -27.92
N ARG A 71 -27.34 -32.20 -26.68
CA ARG A 71 -25.91 -32.01 -26.36
C ARG A 71 -25.01 -33.11 -26.91
N GLN A 72 -25.48 -34.35 -26.95
CA GLN A 72 -24.73 -35.48 -27.50
C GLN A 72 -24.48 -35.31 -29.01
N ALA A 73 -25.42 -34.73 -29.75
CA ALA A 73 -25.27 -34.43 -31.17
C ALA A 73 -24.35 -33.22 -31.38
N ASP A 74 -24.52 -32.15 -30.59
CA ASP A 74 -23.63 -30.99 -30.61
C ASP A 74 -22.16 -31.41 -30.35
N LEU A 75 -21.93 -32.29 -29.36
CA LEU A 75 -20.60 -32.87 -29.08
C LEU A 75 -20.04 -33.67 -30.24
N LEU A 76 -20.87 -34.45 -30.94
CA LEU A 76 -20.43 -35.18 -32.13
C LEU A 76 -19.99 -34.21 -33.24
N LEU A 77 -20.75 -33.14 -33.47
CA LEU A 77 -20.48 -32.13 -34.50
C LEU A 77 -19.26 -31.24 -34.18
N THR A 78 -18.77 -31.22 -32.94
CA THR A 78 -17.51 -30.50 -32.60
C THR A 78 -16.30 -31.03 -33.37
N SER A 79 -16.31 -32.32 -33.70
CA SER A 79 -15.25 -33.01 -34.43
C SER A 79 -15.67 -33.34 -35.87
N ASP A 80 -16.69 -32.67 -36.40
CA ASP A 80 -17.14 -32.86 -37.79
C ASP A 80 -16.00 -32.58 -38.77
N GLU A 81 -15.95 -33.28 -39.89
CA GLU A 81 -14.93 -33.07 -40.93
C GLU A 81 -15.06 -31.68 -41.59
N SER A 82 -16.29 -31.18 -41.77
CA SER A 82 -16.55 -29.90 -42.42
C SER A 82 -16.34 -28.71 -41.48
N PRO A 83 -15.53 -27.71 -41.87
CA PRO A 83 -15.37 -26.48 -41.10
C PRO A 83 -16.64 -25.64 -41.00
N GLU A 84 -17.53 -25.71 -42.00
CA GLU A 84 -18.81 -24.98 -42.03
C GLU A 84 -19.76 -25.47 -40.93
N VAL A 85 -19.82 -26.80 -40.72
CA VAL A 85 -20.62 -27.40 -39.63
C VAL A 85 -20.11 -26.95 -38.27
N ARG A 86 -18.79 -26.96 -38.07
CA ARG A 86 -18.17 -26.49 -36.82
C ARG A 86 -18.42 -25.01 -36.58
N HIS A 87 -18.39 -24.18 -37.63
CA HIS A 87 -18.69 -22.75 -37.54
C HIS A 87 -20.15 -22.48 -37.15
N ASP A 88 -21.11 -23.18 -37.76
CA ASP A 88 -22.53 -23.04 -37.45
C ASP A 88 -22.84 -23.49 -36.00
N LEU A 89 -22.18 -24.56 -35.53
CA LEU A 89 -22.25 -24.96 -34.13
C LEU A 89 -21.68 -23.89 -33.19
N VAL A 90 -20.53 -23.28 -33.54
CA VAL A 90 -19.95 -22.16 -32.77
C VAL A 90 -20.89 -20.95 -32.74
N ASN A 91 -21.58 -20.64 -33.84
CA ASN A 91 -22.57 -19.56 -33.88
C ASN A 91 -23.80 -19.87 -33.02
N LYS A 92 -24.27 -21.12 -33.03
CA LYS A 92 -25.32 -21.59 -32.12
C LYS A 92 -24.87 -21.47 -30.66
N ILE A 93 -23.65 -21.92 -30.35
CA ILE A 93 -23.04 -21.76 -29.02
C ILE A 93 -22.99 -20.28 -28.66
N ASN A 94 -22.43 -19.40 -29.48
CA ASN A 94 -22.39 -17.95 -29.23
C ASN A 94 -23.77 -17.33 -28.98
N ARG A 95 -24.82 -17.82 -29.66
CA ARG A 95 -26.21 -17.38 -29.46
C ARG A 95 -26.83 -17.88 -28.15
N ILE A 96 -26.43 -19.06 -27.67
CA ILE A 96 -26.92 -19.69 -26.41
C ILE A 96 -26.02 -19.32 -25.20
N THR A 97 -24.78 -18.89 -25.47
CA THR A 97 -23.73 -18.51 -24.51
C THR A 97 -23.80 -17.06 -23.97
N PRO A 98 -24.77 -16.17 -24.28
CA PRO A 98 -24.85 -14.87 -23.60
C PRO A 98 -25.03 -14.98 -22.06
N ASP A 99 -25.23 -16.20 -21.54
CA ASP A 99 -25.51 -16.50 -20.16
C ASP A 99 -24.35 -17.27 -19.46
N LEU A 100 -23.10 -17.00 -19.87
CA LEU A 100 -21.85 -17.33 -19.14
C LEU A 100 -21.13 -16.03 -18.70
N THR A 101 -21.90 -14.96 -18.53
CA THR A 101 -21.47 -13.63 -18.09
C THR A 101 -21.03 -13.62 -16.62
N GLU A 102 -20.21 -12.62 -16.25
CA GLU A 102 -19.80 -12.36 -14.87
C GLU A 102 -20.93 -12.44 -13.85
N ASP A 103 -22.15 -12.10 -14.25
CA ASP A 103 -23.36 -12.16 -13.43
C ASP A 103 -23.68 -13.56 -12.89
N LYS A 104 -23.46 -14.63 -13.68
CA LYS A 104 -23.66 -16.00 -13.18
C LYS A 104 -22.55 -16.45 -12.25
N ARG A 105 -21.31 -16.04 -12.51
CA ARG A 105 -20.18 -16.30 -11.60
C ARG A 105 -20.39 -15.58 -10.28
N LYS A 106 -20.88 -14.34 -10.34
CA LYS A 106 -21.27 -13.55 -9.18
C LYS A 106 -22.43 -14.19 -8.43
N ALA A 107 -23.47 -14.66 -9.11
CA ALA A 107 -24.60 -15.35 -8.46
C ALA A 107 -24.15 -16.66 -7.77
N VAL A 108 -23.30 -17.47 -8.43
CA VAL A 108 -22.75 -18.68 -7.81
C VAL A 108 -21.86 -18.33 -6.62
N TYR A 109 -21.04 -17.29 -6.73
CA TYR A 109 -20.21 -16.79 -5.63
C TYR A 109 -21.07 -16.31 -4.45
N GLU A 110 -22.09 -15.50 -4.69
CA GLU A 110 -23.02 -14.99 -3.67
C GLU A 110 -23.73 -16.14 -2.93
N VAL A 111 -24.25 -17.12 -3.68
CA VAL A 111 -24.88 -18.31 -3.07
C VAL A 111 -23.86 -19.13 -2.27
N THR A 112 -22.62 -19.27 -2.77
CA THR A 112 -21.56 -20.00 -2.08
C THR A 112 -21.19 -19.29 -0.77
N VAL A 113 -21.01 -17.98 -0.79
CA VAL A 113 -20.72 -17.17 0.41
C VAL A 113 -21.84 -17.30 1.43
N GLN A 114 -23.11 -17.21 1.01
CA GLN A 114 -24.26 -17.39 1.90
C GLN A 114 -24.26 -18.79 2.55
N MET A 115 -23.91 -19.84 1.80
CA MET A 115 -23.79 -21.19 2.36
C MET A 115 -22.67 -21.28 3.40
N LEU A 116 -21.51 -20.67 3.13
CA LEU A 116 -20.40 -20.65 4.09
C LEU A 116 -20.74 -19.85 5.36
N GLU A 117 -21.44 -18.71 5.23
CA GLU A 117 -21.91 -17.92 6.37
C GLU A 117 -22.90 -18.69 7.24
N LEU A 118 -23.83 -19.44 6.62
CA LEU A 118 -24.74 -20.33 7.34
C LEU A 118 -23.98 -21.43 8.11
N LEU A 119 -22.96 -22.04 7.49
CA LEU A 119 -22.12 -23.05 8.14
C LEU A 119 -21.28 -22.45 9.29
N ALA A 120 -20.87 -21.19 9.18
CA ALA A 120 -20.12 -20.50 10.22
C ALA A 120 -20.94 -20.11 11.45
N VAL A 121 -22.28 -20.12 11.38
CA VAL A 121 -23.16 -19.98 12.56
C VAL A 121 -23.77 -21.32 13.01
N ASP A 122 -23.29 -22.44 12.46
CA ASP A 122 -23.83 -23.75 12.79
C ASP A 122 -23.66 -24.06 14.29
N GLN A 123 -24.68 -24.68 14.91
CA GLN A 123 -24.67 -24.99 16.33
C GLN A 123 -23.62 -26.05 16.70
N VAL A 124 -23.21 -26.87 15.75
CA VAL A 124 -22.20 -27.91 15.94
C VAL A 124 -20.82 -27.30 15.77
N VAL A 125 -20.08 -27.16 16.88
CA VAL A 125 -18.70 -26.65 16.89
C VAL A 125 -17.80 -27.36 15.88
N ARG A 126 -17.97 -28.68 15.72
CA ARG A 126 -17.20 -29.47 14.77
C ARG A 126 -17.40 -29.04 13.31
N VAL A 127 -18.59 -28.60 12.93
CA VAL A 127 -18.88 -28.11 11.57
C VAL A 127 -18.13 -26.79 11.34
N ARG A 128 -18.22 -25.85 12.31
CA ARG A 128 -17.50 -24.57 12.24
C ARG A 128 -15.99 -24.77 12.22
N GLN A 129 -15.45 -25.71 12.98
CA GLN A 129 -14.04 -26.07 12.94
C GLN A 129 -13.61 -26.58 11.56
N ILE A 130 -14.38 -27.49 10.96
CA ILE A 130 -14.07 -28.00 9.62
C ILE A 130 -14.08 -26.86 8.60
N LEU A 131 -15.04 -25.94 8.72
CA LEU A 131 -15.10 -24.75 7.87
C LEU A 131 -13.86 -23.86 8.06
N ALA A 132 -13.51 -23.53 9.31
CA ALA A 132 -12.33 -22.73 9.63
C ALA A 132 -11.05 -23.37 9.09
N ASP A 133 -10.88 -24.68 9.28
CA ASP A 133 -9.74 -25.44 8.75
C ASP A 133 -9.69 -25.45 7.21
N ALA A 134 -10.84 -25.51 6.55
CA ALA A 134 -10.92 -25.53 5.09
C ALA A 134 -10.58 -24.18 4.44
N ILE A 135 -10.89 -23.06 5.11
CA ILE A 135 -10.75 -21.72 4.53
C ILE A 135 -9.54 -20.94 5.02
N LYS A 136 -8.82 -21.43 6.05
CA LYS A 136 -7.74 -20.67 6.71
C LYS A 136 -6.59 -20.23 5.82
N ASP A 137 -6.34 -20.89 4.69
CA ASP A 137 -5.22 -20.55 3.79
C ASP A 137 -5.71 -19.82 2.51
N LEU A 138 -7.02 -19.58 2.39
CA LEU A 138 -7.62 -19.03 1.18
C LEU A 138 -7.64 -17.49 1.21
N PRO A 139 -7.08 -16.79 0.19
CA PRO A 139 -7.06 -15.33 0.13
C PRO A 139 -8.39 -14.72 -0.32
N GLU A 140 -9.20 -15.44 -1.10
CA GLU A 140 -10.45 -14.96 -1.68
C GLU A 140 -11.68 -15.37 -0.82
N VAL A 141 -11.59 -15.15 0.49
CA VAL A 141 -12.69 -15.41 1.43
C VAL A 141 -13.28 -14.08 1.92
N PRO A 142 -14.61 -13.95 2.03
CA PRO A 142 -15.21 -12.75 2.60
C PRO A 142 -14.68 -12.43 3.99
N LYS A 143 -14.20 -11.19 4.19
CA LYS A 143 -13.64 -10.74 5.45
C LYS A 143 -14.62 -10.86 6.62
N SER A 144 -15.92 -10.66 6.37
CA SER A 144 -17.00 -10.86 7.36
C SER A 144 -17.00 -12.27 7.93
N LEU A 145 -16.90 -13.28 7.06
CA LEU A 145 -16.90 -14.69 7.42
C LEU A 145 -15.67 -15.06 8.26
N VAL A 146 -14.48 -14.64 7.83
CA VAL A 146 -13.23 -14.92 8.56
C VAL A 146 -13.24 -14.23 9.93
N HIS A 147 -13.71 -12.98 9.99
CA HIS A 147 -13.82 -12.25 11.26
C HIS A 147 -14.83 -12.93 12.20
N GLN A 148 -15.96 -13.42 11.68
CA GLN A 148 -16.95 -14.15 12.48
C GLN A 148 -16.34 -15.40 13.12
N LEU A 149 -15.61 -16.21 12.34
CA LEU A 149 -14.93 -17.41 12.84
C LEU A 149 -13.78 -17.07 13.81
N ALA A 150 -13.09 -15.96 13.61
CA ALA A 150 -12.02 -15.49 14.50
C ALA A 150 -12.56 -15.02 15.86
N THR A 151 -13.79 -14.50 15.91
CA THR A 151 -14.48 -14.11 17.14
C THR A 151 -15.37 -15.22 17.72
N ASP A 152 -15.21 -16.46 17.26
CA ASP A 152 -15.98 -17.59 17.76
C ASP A 152 -15.71 -17.81 19.26
N ALA A 153 -16.74 -18.28 19.99
CA ALA A 153 -16.63 -18.56 21.42
C ALA A 153 -15.72 -19.75 21.71
N GLU A 154 -15.47 -20.62 20.72
CA GLU A 154 -14.64 -21.82 20.86
C GLU A 154 -13.28 -21.63 20.18
N LEU A 155 -12.20 -21.77 20.96
CA LEU A 155 -10.82 -21.57 20.47
C LEU A 155 -10.50 -22.46 19.25
N ILE A 156 -10.98 -23.71 19.24
CA ILE A 156 -10.72 -24.67 18.15
C ILE A 156 -11.27 -24.21 16.79
N VAL A 157 -12.20 -23.25 16.77
CA VAL A 157 -12.75 -22.64 15.55
C VAL A 157 -11.95 -21.39 15.18
N ALA A 158 -11.60 -20.57 16.16
CA ALA A 158 -10.89 -19.30 15.95
C ALA A 158 -9.40 -19.49 15.63
N GLU A 159 -8.73 -20.47 16.24
CA GLU A 159 -7.28 -20.69 16.14
C GLU A 159 -6.80 -20.83 14.68
N PRO A 160 -7.39 -21.68 13.81
CA PRO A 160 -6.89 -21.85 12.44
C PRO A 160 -6.93 -20.56 11.63
N VAL A 161 -8.01 -19.78 11.73
CA VAL A 161 -8.16 -18.53 10.97
C VAL A 161 -7.28 -17.41 11.54
N LEU A 162 -7.14 -17.32 12.86
CA LEU A 162 -6.24 -16.34 13.50
C LEU A 162 -4.77 -16.60 13.16
N GLN A 163 -4.36 -17.87 13.11
CA GLN A 163 -2.97 -18.24 12.88
C GLN A 163 -2.54 -18.22 11.39
N PHE A 164 -3.43 -18.60 10.46
CA PHE A 164 -3.02 -18.83 9.07
C PHE A 164 -3.67 -17.90 8.04
N SER A 165 -4.81 -17.26 8.38
CA SER A 165 -5.53 -16.46 7.38
C SER A 165 -4.72 -15.29 6.82
N PRO A 166 -4.59 -15.18 5.49
CA PRO A 166 -3.97 -14.04 4.82
C PRO A 166 -4.92 -12.84 4.67
N VAL A 167 -6.21 -12.99 5.03
CA VAL A 167 -7.24 -11.95 4.84
C VAL A 167 -7.12 -10.82 5.87
N PHE A 168 -6.56 -11.10 7.04
CA PHE A 168 -6.39 -10.10 8.09
C PHE A 168 -5.19 -9.19 7.83
N ASN A 169 -5.41 -7.89 8.00
CA ASN A 169 -4.33 -6.92 8.17
C ASN A 169 -3.99 -6.74 9.67
N ASP A 170 -2.91 -6.02 9.95
CA ASP A 170 -2.44 -5.83 11.32
C ASP A 170 -3.45 -5.06 12.19
N ALA A 171 -4.18 -4.10 11.61
CA ALA A 171 -5.22 -3.35 12.33
C ALA A 171 -6.39 -4.25 12.73
N ASP A 172 -6.80 -5.18 11.86
CA ASP A 172 -7.88 -6.14 12.16
C ASP A 172 -7.48 -7.07 13.32
N LEU A 173 -6.24 -7.57 13.32
CA LEU A 173 -5.73 -8.43 14.39
C LEU A 173 -5.58 -7.66 15.70
N ALA A 174 -5.11 -6.42 15.64
CA ALA A 174 -5.05 -5.54 16.80
C ALA A 174 -6.46 -5.28 17.38
N ASP A 175 -7.45 -4.98 16.54
CA ASP A 175 -8.83 -4.79 16.97
C ASP A 175 -9.39 -6.03 17.68
N ILE A 176 -9.09 -7.24 17.16
CA ILE A 176 -9.48 -8.50 17.79
C ILE A 176 -8.83 -8.64 19.18
N ILE A 177 -7.55 -8.32 19.33
CA ILE A 177 -6.84 -8.36 20.63
C ILE A 177 -7.51 -7.40 21.63
N HIS A 178 -7.82 -6.17 21.22
CA HIS A 178 -8.46 -5.17 22.07
C HIS A 178 -9.86 -5.59 22.53
N GLN A 179 -10.59 -6.35 21.71
CA GLN A 179 -11.92 -6.88 22.04
C GLN A 179 -11.89 -8.02 23.08
N LYS A 180 -10.70 -8.44 23.55
CA LYS A 180 -10.50 -9.53 24.52
C LYS A 180 -11.13 -10.84 24.03
N PRO A 181 -10.50 -11.49 23.04
CA PRO A 181 -11.05 -12.68 22.40
C PRO A 181 -11.04 -13.88 23.37
N VAL A 182 -11.55 -15.02 22.92
CA VAL A 182 -11.53 -16.28 23.68
C VAL A 182 -10.10 -16.61 24.16
N GLN A 183 -9.98 -17.23 25.34
CA GLN A 183 -8.70 -17.62 25.90
C GLN A 183 -7.89 -18.46 24.88
N GLY A 184 -6.62 -18.09 24.67
CA GLY A 184 -5.74 -18.74 23.70
C GLY A 184 -5.79 -18.15 22.28
N ALA A 185 -6.73 -17.25 21.96
CA ALA A 185 -6.80 -16.62 20.65
C ALA A 185 -5.58 -15.71 20.39
N ILE A 186 -5.15 -14.91 21.39
CA ILE A 186 -3.94 -14.06 21.28
C ILE A 186 -2.69 -14.92 21.10
N SER A 187 -2.65 -16.10 21.74
CA SER A 187 -1.59 -17.10 21.54
C SER A 187 -1.60 -17.68 20.12
N ALA A 188 -2.75 -17.79 19.45
CA ALA A 188 -2.82 -18.19 18.04
C ALA A 188 -2.28 -17.09 17.11
N ILE A 189 -2.60 -15.82 17.38
CA ILE A 189 -2.04 -14.66 16.64
C ILE A 189 -0.52 -14.60 16.80
N SER A 190 0.00 -14.82 18.01
CA SER A 190 1.44 -14.81 18.31
C SER A 190 2.25 -15.88 17.56
N ARG A 191 1.58 -16.96 17.11
CA ARG A 191 2.16 -18.07 16.35
C ARG A 191 2.15 -17.86 14.83
N ARG A 192 1.71 -16.69 14.33
CA ARG A 192 1.76 -16.34 12.91
C ARG A 192 3.20 -16.29 12.39
N ALA A 193 3.42 -16.60 11.12
CA ALA A 193 4.77 -16.69 10.55
C ALA A 193 5.54 -15.35 10.52
N GLN A 194 4.84 -14.22 10.46
CA GLN A 194 5.39 -12.87 10.49
C GLN A 194 4.45 -11.99 11.30
N LEU A 195 5.04 -11.17 12.17
CA LEU A 195 4.35 -10.22 13.04
C LEU A 195 5.09 -8.89 12.98
N SER A 196 4.35 -7.81 12.74
CA SER A 196 4.88 -6.45 12.74
C SER A 196 5.10 -5.94 14.16
N ALA A 197 5.87 -4.85 14.28
CA ALA A 197 6.14 -4.20 15.57
C ALA A 197 4.86 -3.76 16.29
N ASP A 198 3.90 -3.17 15.57
CA ASP A 198 2.64 -2.67 16.12
C ASP A 198 1.79 -3.81 16.71
N LEU A 199 1.76 -4.96 16.03
CA LEU A 199 1.02 -6.13 16.50
C LEU A 199 1.72 -6.80 17.69
N SER A 200 3.06 -6.83 17.69
CA SER A 200 3.84 -7.29 18.85
C SER A 200 3.59 -6.43 20.09
N GLU A 201 3.48 -5.10 19.93
CA GLU A 201 3.12 -4.19 21.01
C GLU A 201 1.71 -4.48 21.54
N ALA A 202 0.72 -4.62 20.66
CA ALA A 202 -0.65 -4.95 21.05
C ALA A 202 -0.76 -6.30 21.81
N ILE A 203 0.04 -7.30 21.43
CA ILE A 203 0.11 -8.59 22.14
C ILE A 203 0.68 -8.40 23.55
N VAL A 204 1.75 -7.61 23.71
CA VAL A 204 2.36 -7.35 25.03
C VAL A 204 1.42 -6.55 25.92
N ASP A 205 0.75 -5.54 25.37
CA ASP A 205 -0.23 -4.71 26.09
C ASP A 205 -1.46 -5.50 26.56
N SER A 206 -1.80 -6.58 25.85
CA SER A 206 -2.86 -7.49 26.28
C SER A 206 -2.56 -8.18 27.62
N GLY A 207 -1.27 -8.29 27.99
CA GLY A 207 -0.81 -8.93 29.22
C GLY A 207 -0.95 -10.46 29.24
N ASP A 208 -1.30 -11.09 28.12
CA ASP A 208 -1.39 -12.55 28.01
C ASP A 208 0.01 -13.18 28.02
N ARG A 209 0.34 -13.87 29.11
CA ARG A 209 1.68 -14.43 29.34
C ARG A 209 2.05 -15.56 28.39
N ASP A 210 1.06 -16.36 27.99
CA ASP A 210 1.27 -17.48 27.08
C ASP A 210 1.50 -16.94 25.66
N ALA A 211 0.74 -15.91 25.28
CA ALA A 211 0.90 -15.23 24.00
C ALA A 211 2.28 -14.55 23.87
N ILE A 212 2.72 -13.83 24.90
CA ILE A 212 4.07 -13.22 24.93
C ILE A 212 5.15 -14.30 24.84
N GLY A 213 4.96 -15.46 25.49
CA GLY A 213 5.87 -16.59 25.36
C GLY A 213 6.03 -17.05 23.90
N HIS A 214 4.91 -17.26 23.19
CA HIS A 214 4.93 -17.64 21.78
C HIS A 214 5.47 -16.54 20.86
N LEU A 215 5.21 -15.27 21.16
CA LEU A 215 5.79 -14.13 20.45
C LEU A 215 7.33 -14.15 20.54
N LEU A 216 7.86 -14.43 21.73
CA LEU A 216 9.29 -14.51 21.98
C LEU A 216 9.95 -15.73 21.29
N GLU A 217 9.24 -16.86 21.21
CA GLU A 217 9.68 -18.04 20.47
C GLU A 217 9.73 -17.80 18.96
N ASN A 218 8.98 -16.84 18.44
CA ASN A 218 8.91 -16.52 17.02
C ASN A 218 10.08 -15.64 16.56
N PRO A 219 11.07 -16.17 15.81
CA PRO A 219 12.27 -15.42 15.44
C PRO A 219 12.01 -14.36 14.37
N ARG A 220 10.87 -14.45 13.66
CA ARG A 220 10.47 -13.51 12.59
C ARG A 220 9.54 -12.41 13.07
N ALA A 221 9.14 -12.43 14.35
CA ALA A 221 8.38 -11.34 14.93
C ALA A 221 9.28 -10.11 15.10
N GLU A 222 8.82 -8.97 14.61
CA GLU A 222 9.45 -7.68 14.83
C GLU A 222 9.03 -7.15 16.20
N ILE A 223 9.99 -6.89 17.07
CA ILE A 223 9.74 -6.34 18.42
C ILE A 223 10.57 -5.07 18.53
N ASN A 224 9.90 -3.94 18.74
CA ASN A 224 10.56 -2.66 18.94
C ASN A 224 11.28 -2.63 20.31
N GLU A 225 12.18 -1.68 20.49
CA GLU A 225 12.98 -1.61 21.73
C GLU A 225 12.13 -1.25 22.96
N GLY A 226 11.11 -0.41 22.81
CA GLY A 226 10.19 -0.05 23.89
C GLY A 226 9.42 -1.27 24.44
N THR A 227 8.80 -2.03 23.55
CA THR A 227 8.09 -3.27 23.84
C THR A 227 9.03 -4.33 24.42
N MET A 228 10.27 -4.47 23.89
CA MET A 228 11.26 -5.37 24.47
C MET A 228 11.60 -4.99 25.91
N ASN A 229 11.75 -3.69 26.21
CA ASN A 229 11.99 -3.23 27.57
C ASN A 229 10.83 -3.56 28.52
N THR A 230 9.58 -3.38 28.07
CA THR A 230 8.39 -3.76 28.83
C THR A 230 8.35 -5.26 29.12
N ILE A 231 8.71 -6.11 28.15
CA ILE A 231 8.82 -7.56 28.37
C ILE A 231 9.90 -7.86 29.42
N LEU A 232 11.05 -7.21 29.34
CA LEU A 232 12.16 -7.40 30.29
C LEU A 232 11.84 -6.95 31.71
N ASP A 233 11.01 -5.92 31.88
CA ASP A 233 10.49 -5.50 33.19
C ASP A 233 9.60 -6.59 33.84
N GLN A 234 8.86 -7.32 33.03
CA GLN A 234 7.92 -8.36 33.48
C GLN A 234 8.55 -9.77 33.55
N ALA A 235 9.63 -10.01 32.80
CA ALA A 235 10.34 -11.29 32.70
C ALA A 235 10.74 -11.92 34.04
N PRO A 236 11.13 -11.18 35.10
CA PRO A 236 11.50 -11.78 36.38
C PRO A 236 10.43 -12.68 36.99
N CYS A 237 9.16 -12.33 36.76
CA CYS A 237 8.02 -13.04 37.32
C CYS A 237 7.53 -14.21 36.45
N VAL A 238 8.10 -14.41 35.25
CA VAL A 238 7.62 -15.39 34.27
C VAL A 238 8.78 -16.25 33.74
N PRO A 239 9.11 -17.37 34.43
CA PRO A 239 10.22 -18.25 34.03
C PRO A 239 10.12 -18.80 32.60
N ALA A 240 8.91 -18.96 32.08
CA ALA A 240 8.66 -19.47 30.73
C ALA A 240 9.28 -18.57 29.63
N TRP A 241 9.49 -17.29 29.88
CA TRP A 241 10.03 -16.35 28.90
C TRP A 241 11.56 -16.38 28.80
N HIS A 242 12.26 -16.88 29.82
CA HIS A 242 13.73 -16.77 29.91
C HIS A 242 14.44 -17.51 28.77
N GLY A 243 14.01 -18.74 28.47
CA GLY A 243 14.58 -19.54 27.38
C GLY A 243 14.39 -18.89 26.00
N PRO A 244 13.16 -18.52 25.61
CA PRO A 244 12.89 -17.80 24.37
C PRO A 244 13.66 -16.48 24.25
N LEU A 245 13.74 -15.67 25.32
CA LEU A 245 14.48 -14.40 25.33
C LEU A 245 15.97 -14.59 25.00
N VAL A 246 16.63 -15.58 25.61
CA VAL A 246 18.05 -15.86 25.38
C VAL A 246 18.30 -16.39 23.96
N SER A 247 17.33 -17.09 23.38
CA SER A 247 17.47 -17.74 22.07
C SER A 247 17.21 -16.80 20.89
N ARG A 248 16.83 -15.53 21.13
CA ARG A 248 16.50 -14.59 20.05
C ARG A 248 17.74 -14.14 19.27
N PRO A 249 17.67 -14.06 17.93
CA PRO A 249 18.82 -13.72 17.08
C PRO A 249 19.21 -12.23 17.09
N LYS A 250 18.31 -11.33 17.50
CA LYS A 250 18.54 -9.89 17.59
C LYS A 250 18.12 -9.39 18.96
N LEU A 251 19.10 -9.06 19.81
CA LEU A 251 18.92 -8.42 21.11
C LEU A 251 19.76 -7.14 21.11
N SER A 252 19.19 -6.03 21.59
CA SER A 252 19.99 -4.82 21.83
C SER A 252 20.98 -5.07 22.97
N SER A 253 22.08 -4.31 22.99
CA SER A 253 23.08 -4.36 24.07
C SER A 253 22.45 -4.13 25.44
N ASN A 254 21.53 -3.17 25.53
CA ASN A 254 20.76 -2.87 26.74
C ASN A 254 19.88 -4.06 27.15
N ALA A 255 19.12 -4.64 26.22
CA ALA A 255 18.29 -5.82 26.49
C ALA A 255 19.12 -7.02 27.00
N ALA A 256 20.26 -7.29 26.37
CA ALA A 256 21.18 -8.35 26.78
C ALA A 256 21.76 -8.12 28.18
N GLN A 257 22.12 -6.87 28.51
CA GLN A 257 22.64 -6.51 29.83
C GLN A 257 21.58 -6.66 30.94
N ARG A 258 20.35 -6.24 30.66
CA ARG A 258 19.23 -6.41 31.61
C ARG A 258 18.91 -7.88 31.84
N LEU A 259 18.92 -8.70 30.79
CA LEU A 259 18.80 -10.16 30.89
C LEU A 259 19.94 -10.77 31.72
N ALA A 260 21.19 -10.38 31.46
CA ALA A 260 22.36 -10.89 32.17
C ALA A 260 22.30 -10.54 33.67
N SER A 261 21.93 -9.30 34.00
CA SER A 261 21.76 -8.85 35.38
C SER A 261 20.69 -9.68 36.11
N PHE A 262 19.52 -9.86 35.47
CA PHE A 262 18.43 -10.64 36.05
C PHE A 262 18.80 -12.13 36.23
N VAL A 263 19.38 -12.77 35.22
CA VAL A 263 19.80 -14.18 35.29
C VAL A 263 20.88 -14.37 36.36
N ALA A 264 21.80 -13.42 36.48
CA ALA A 264 22.82 -13.44 37.52
C ALA A 264 22.22 -13.34 38.93
N MET A 265 21.24 -12.44 39.15
CA MET A 265 20.51 -12.37 40.42
C MET A 265 19.77 -13.68 40.74
N ASN A 266 19.07 -14.27 39.78
CA ASN A 266 18.32 -15.51 40.01
C ASN A 266 19.25 -16.71 40.32
N LEU A 267 20.39 -16.82 39.62
CA LEU A 267 21.40 -17.84 39.91
C LEU A 267 22.06 -17.61 41.29
N LEU A 268 22.27 -16.35 41.69
CA LEU A 268 22.74 -16.02 43.04
C LEU A 268 21.74 -16.45 44.12
N ASP A 269 20.45 -16.20 43.93
CA ASP A 269 19.40 -16.65 44.85
C ASP A 269 19.40 -18.19 44.98
N GLN A 270 19.55 -18.92 43.87
CA GLN A 270 19.66 -20.38 43.92
C GLN A 270 20.92 -20.86 44.65
N LEU A 271 22.04 -20.16 44.49
CA LEU A 271 23.29 -20.48 45.18
C LEU A 271 23.20 -20.19 46.69
N GLN A 272 22.53 -19.11 47.08
CA GLN A 272 22.26 -18.76 48.49
C GLN A 272 21.34 -19.77 49.19
N GLN A 273 20.47 -20.46 48.45
CA GLN A 273 19.61 -21.51 48.99
C GLN A 273 20.35 -22.85 49.22
N ARG A 274 21.61 -22.97 48.80
CA ARG A 274 22.39 -24.18 49.04
C ARG A 274 23.04 -24.14 50.42
N ASN A 275 22.96 -25.27 51.13
CA ASN A 275 23.54 -25.40 52.48
C ASN A 275 25.05 -25.75 52.47
N ASP A 276 25.69 -25.85 51.30
CA ASP A 276 27.08 -26.30 51.16
C ASP A 276 28.09 -25.16 50.91
N LEU A 277 27.64 -23.90 50.92
CA LEU A 277 28.47 -22.71 50.79
C LEU A 277 28.49 -21.92 52.10
N ASP A 278 29.67 -21.44 52.50
CA ASP A 278 29.83 -20.55 53.65
C ASP A 278 29.41 -19.11 53.32
N ASP A 279 28.94 -18.39 54.35
CA ASP A 279 28.42 -17.01 54.22
C ASP A 279 29.47 -16.04 53.62
N ASP A 280 30.74 -16.21 53.97
CA ASP A 280 31.84 -15.38 53.44
C ASP A 280 32.01 -15.57 51.93
N THR A 281 31.92 -16.81 51.45
CA THR A 281 31.97 -17.14 50.02
C THR A 281 30.75 -16.61 49.25
N LEU A 282 29.55 -16.66 49.84
CA LEU A 282 28.32 -16.12 49.23
C LEU A 282 28.38 -14.59 49.08
N VAL A 283 28.91 -13.89 50.08
CA VAL A 283 29.11 -12.42 50.02
C VAL A 283 30.15 -12.07 48.96
N ALA A 284 31.29 -12.77 48.93
CA ALA A 284 32.33 -12.53 47.94
C ALA A 284 31.85 -12.76 46.50
N LEU A 285 31.03 -13.80 46.28
CA LEU A 285 30.46 -14.12 44.97
C LEU A 285 29.46 -13.06 44.51
N THR A 286 28.53 -12.67 45.39
CA THR A 286 27.54 -11.61 45.10
C THR A 286 28.24 -10.30 44.72
N MET A 287 29.23 -9.87 45.52
CA MET A 287 30.01 -8.66 45.23
C MET A 287 30.78 -8.74 43.92
N ALA A 288 31.35 -9.90 43.58
CA ALA A 288 32.09 -10.08 42.33
C ALA A 288 31.18 -10.00 41.09
N VAL A 289 29.96 -10.55 41.18
CA VAL A 289 28.96 -10.51 40.11
C VAL A 289 28.43 -9.08 39.93
N GLU A 290 28.02 -8.41 41.01
CA GLU A 290 27.54 -7.02 40.96
C GLU A 290 28.60 -6.07 40.39
N LYS A 291 29.86 -6.24 40.80
CA LYS A 291 30.97 -5.43 40.29
C LYS A 291 31.14 -5.61 38.78
N ARG A 292 31.11 -6.84 38.26
CA ARG A 292 31.26 -7.10 36.83
C ARG A 292 30.13 -6.51 36.00
N LEU A 293 28.88 -6.67 36.45
CA LEU A 293 27.72 -6.06 35.79
C LEU A 293 27.82 -4.53 35.76
N ALA A 294 28.30 -3.91 36.85
CA ALA A 294 28.51 -2.47 36.94
C ALA A 294 29.64 -1.97 36.02
N ASP A 295 30.75 -2.69 35.94
CA ASP A 295 31.88 -2.37 35.06
C ASP A 295 31.46 -2.45 33.58
N GLU A 296 30.68 -3.48 33.20
CA GLU A 296 30.12 -3.63 31.86
C GLU A 296 29.10 -2.53 31.53
N ALA A 297 28.26 -2.11 32.48
CA ALA A 297 27.29 -1.01 32.30
C ALA A 297 27.98 0.33 32.10
N LYS A 298 29.12 0.53 32.76
CA LYS A 298 29.93 1.73 32.58
C LYS A 298 30.57 1.77 31.20
N ALA A 299 31.16 0.65 30.77
CA ALA A 299 31.77 0.53 29.44
C ALA A 299 30.74 0.77 28.32
N ALA A 300 29.55 0.18 28.41
CA ALA A 300 28.49 0.37 27.41
C ALA A 300 28.04 1.84 27.32
N ARG A 301 27.90 2.54 28.45
CA ARG A 301 27.56 3.97 28.46
C ARG A 301 28.66 4.85 27.89
N GLU A 302 29.92 4.48 28.07
CA GLU A 302 31.06 5.20 27.48
C GLU A 302 31.10 5.01 25.96
N GLU A 303 30.80 3.80 25.48
CA GLU A 303 30.70 3.47 24.04
C GLU A 303 29.51 4.18 23.36
N GLU A 304 28.36 4.24 24.02
CA GLU A 304 27.17 4.94 23.51
C GLU A 304 27.42 6.46 23.44
N LYS A 305 28.04 7.04 24.47
CA LYS A 305 28.48 8.45 24.46
C LYS A 305 29.45 8.75 23.32
N GLN A 306 30.40 7.84 23.07
CA GLN A 306 31.37 7.98 22.00
C GLN A 306 30.68 7.98 20.63
N LYS A 307 29.73 7.06 20.38
CA LYS A 307 28.94 7.04 19.13
C LYS A 307 28.12 8.31 18.95
N THR A 308 27.43 8.78 19.98
CA THR A 308 26.69 10.04 19.89
C THR A 308 27.60 11.24 19.64
N TRP A 309 28.81 11.24 20.21
CA TRP A 309 29.80 12.29 19.93
C TRP A 309 30.27 12.23 18.47
N GLU A 310 30.56 11.04 17.95
CA GLU A 310 30.99 10.84 16.56
C GLU A 310 29.88 11.21 15.55
N GLU A 311 28.62 10.91 15.86
CA GLU A 311 27.46 11.31 15.05
C GLU A 311 27.25 12.84 15.07
N GLU A 312 27.31 13.48 16.24
CA GLU A 312 27.21 14.94 16.36
C GLU A 312 28.39 15.68 15.71
N GLU A 313 29.59 15.10 15.72
CA GLU A 313 30.79 15.65 15.08
C GLU A 313 30.69 15.52 13.55
N ALA A 314 30.23 14.37 13.03
CA ALA A 314 29.99 14.18 11.61
C ALA A 314 28.88 15.09 11.06
N GLU A 315 27.81 15.34 11.82
CA GLU A 315 26.78 16.31 11.44
C GLU A 315 27.32 17.75 11.40
N ARG A 316 28.24 18.12 12.31
CA ARG A 316 28.92 19.42 12.26
C ARG A 316 29.85 19.55 11.07
N GLU A 317 30.68 18.54 10.80
CA GLU A 317 31.59 18.54 9.66
C GLU A 317 30.82 18.60 8.32
N ALA A 318 29.69 17.88 8.21
CA ALA A 318 28.83 17.96 7.03
C ALA A 318 28.17 19.35 6.86
N ALA A 319 27.76 19.99 7.97
CA ALA A 319 27.23 21.35 7.92
C ALA A 319 28.31 22.38 7.56
N GLU A 320 29.56 22.19 8.02
CA GLU A 320 30.70 23.02 7.66
C GLU A 320 31.09 22.84 6.17
N GLU A 321 31.03 21.62 5.62
CA GLU A 321 31.25 21.36 4.19
C GLU A 321 30.13 21.95 3.30
N GLU A 322 28.87 21.93 3.75
CA GLU A 322 27.77 22.60 3.05
C GLU A 322 27.91 24.13 3.07
N ASP A 323 28.35 24.71 4.19
CA ASP A 323 28.64 26.15 4.32
C ASP A 323 29.89 26.59 3.51
N GLU A 324 30.91 25.74 3.38
CA GLU A 324 32.08 26.00 2.52
C GLU A 324 31.74 25.86 1.02
N ALA A 325 30.83 24.96 0.65
CA ALA A 325 30.32 24.85 -0.72
C ALA A 325 29.44 26.06 -1.13
N GLU A 326 28.70 26.67 -0.21
CA GLU A 326 27.96 27.91 -0.46
C GLU A 326 28.85 29.16 -0.53
N ASN A 327 29.99 29.19 0.17
CA ASN A 327 30.89 30.35 0.20
C ASN A 327 31.94 30.39 -0.93
N GLY A 328 32.01 29.37 -1.80
CA GLY A 328 32.86 29.36 -3.00
C GLY A 328 32.41 30.31 -4.14
N ALA A 329 31.32 31.06 -3.96
CA ALA A 329 30.73 31.96 -4.96
C ALA A 329 31.10 33.44 -4.75
N GLU A 330 32.36 33.77 -4.46
CA GLU A 330 32.82 35.17 -4.35
C GLU A 330 32.80 35.94 -5.69
N ASP A 331 32.59 35.28 -6.84
CA ASP A 331 32.72 35.90 -8.18
C ASP A 331 31.40 36.14 -8.95
N GLU A 332 30.21 35.72 -8.47
CA GLU A 332 29.00 35.74 -9.32
C GLU A 332 28.33 37.13 -9.44
N TRP A 333 28.54 38.03 -8.47
CA TRP A 333 27.86 39.33 -8.39
C TRP A 333 28.85 40.51 -8.27
N SER A 334 29.88 40.50 -9.12
CA SER A 334 30.87 41.58 -9.23
C SER A 334 30.30 42.80 -9.99
N THR A 335 30.72 44.01 -9.61
CA THR A 335 30.42 45.24 -10.35
C THR A 335 31.11 45.32 -11.71
N ASP A 336 32.06 44.42 -11.96
CA ASP A 336 32.72 44.26 -13.26
C ASP A 336 31.91 43.41 -14.25
N ASP A 337 30.74 42.89 -13.84
CA ASP A 337 29.81 42.17 -14.73
C ASP A 337 29.33 43.09 -15.88
N GLU A 338 29.43 42.60 -17.12
CA GLU A 338 29.02 43.32 -18.33
C GLU A 338 27.57 43.79 -18.26
N GLU A 339 26.68 42.99 -17.66
CA GLU A 339 25.28 43.36 -17.49
C GLU A 339 25.09 44.49 -16.47
N PHE A 340 25.87 44.49 -15.39
CA PHE A 340 25.82 45.55 -14.38
C PHE A 340 26.27 46.90 -14.98
N GLN A 341 27.34 46.90 -15.77
CA GLN A 341 27.81 48.10 -16.47
C GLN A 341 26.81 48.57 -17.52
N HIS A 342 26.17 47.64 -18.24
CA HIS A 342 25.14 47.99 -19.21
C HIS A 342 23.95 48.70 -18.56
N VAL A 343 23.41 48.17 -17.45
CA VAL A 343 22.31 48.81 -16.71
C VAL A 343 22.74 50.17 -16.14
N GLN A 344 23.98 50.30 -15.65
CA GLN A 344 24.51 51.57 -15.14
C GLN A 344 24.57 52.65 -16.23
N THR A 345 24.99 52.30 -17.46
CA THR A 345 24.96 53.24 -18.58
C THR A 345 23.55 53.63 -18.99
N LEU A 346 22.60 52.69 -18.99
CA LEU A 346 21.18 52.97 -19.27
C LEU A 346 20.56 53.92 -18.24
N HIS A 347 20.88 53.76 -16.96
CA HIS A 347 20.43 54.66 -15.90
C HIS A 347 20.99 56.08 -16.07
N GLN A 348 22.27 56.22 -16.46
CA GLN A 348 22.88 57.54 -16.71
C GLN A 348 22.26 58.28 -17.90
N VAL A 349 21.83 57.54 -18.93
CA VAL A 349 21.16 58.09 -20.12
C VAL A 349 19.65 58.32 -19.87
N GLY A 350 19.14 57.89 -18.71
CA GLY A 350 17.73 58.04 -18.31
C GLY A 350 16.77 57.06 -18.99
N GLY A 351 17.30 55.96 -19.55
CA GLY A 351 16.53 54.92 -20.24
C GLY A 351 16.17 53.72 -19.37
N LEU A 352 16.42 53.78 -18.06
CA LEU A 352 15.99 52.75 -17.10
C LEU A 352 14.62 53.12 -16.54
N ASP A 353 13.56 52.74 -17.23
CA ASP A 353 12.17 52.91 -16.80
C ASP A 353 11.54 51.57 -16.37
N ALA A 354 10.32 51.63 -15.85
CA ALA A 354 9.60 50.44 -15.38
C ALA A 354 9.32 49.46 -16.53
N ASP A 355 9.09 49.97 -17.75
CA ASP A 355 8.80 49.15 -18.93
C ASP A 355 10.05 48.36 -19.38
N ALA A 356 11.24 48.97 -19.36
CA ALA A 356 12.49 48.27 -19.65
C ALA A 356 12.80 47.15 -18.63
N ILE A 357 12.42 47.35 -17.36
CA ILE A 357 12.59 46.34 -16.31
C ILE A 357 11.57 45.20 -16.46
N ASP A 358 10.32 45.52 -16.81
CA ASP A 358 9.29 44.53 -17.11
C ASP A 358 9.65 43.69 -18.35
N GLU A 359 10.17 44.31 -19.41
CA GLU A 359 10.65 43.61 -20.62
C GLU A 359 11.83 42.68 -20.31
N ALA A 360 12.82 43.16 -19.56
CA ALA A 360 13.95 42.33 -19.13
C ALA A 360 13.51 41.16 -18.22
N PHE A 361 12.47 41.36 -17.41
CA PHE A 361 11.88 40.32 -16.59
C PHE A 361 11.13 39.27 -17.42
N ASP A 362 10.39 39.70 -18.45
CA ASP A 362 9.69 38.80 -19.39
C ASP A 362 10.67 37.94 -20.20
N GLU A 363 11.85 38.48 -20.52
CA GLU A 363 12.93 37.76 -21.20
C GLU A 363 13.82 36.93 -20.26
N ASP A 364 13.48 36.83 -18.98
CA ASP A 364 14.22 36.07 -17.95
C ASP A 364 15.68 36.52 -17.77
N ARG A 365 15.97 37.81 -18.03
CA ARG A 365 17.30 38.42 -17.83
C ARG A 365 17.53 38.72 -16.35
N LYS A 366 17.77 37.68 -15.56
CA LYS A 366 17.89 37.73 -14.10
C LYS A 366 18.96 38.72 -13.61
N LYS A 367 20.14 38.71 -14.21
CA LYS A 367 21.27 39.58 -13.84
C LYS A 367 20.95 41.06 -14.09
N PHE A 368 20.40 41.39 -15.26
CA PHE A 368 19.89 42.73 -15.59
C PHE A 368 18.87 43.23 -14.56
N VAL A 369 17.86 42.44 -14.20
CA VAL A 369 16.83 42.85 -13.23
C VAL A 369 17.44 43.09 -11.84
N ILE A 370 18.36 42.23 -11.39
CA ILE A 370 19.04 42.39 -10.10
C ILE A 370 19.93 43.64 -10.11
N ALA A 371 20.63 43.91 -11.21
CA ALA A 371 21.43 45.12 -11.38
C ALA A 371 20.55 46.38 -11.38
N ALA A 372 19.42 46.37 -12.09
CA ALA A 372 18.47 47.47 -12.14
C ALA A 372 17.88 47.77 -10.76
N VAL A 373 17.46 46.73 -10.04
CA VAL A 373 16.95 46.84 -8.68
C VAL A 373 18.04 47.37 -7.73
N ALA A 374 19.30 46.96 -7.89
CA ALA A 374 20.40 47.45 -7.07
C ALA A 374 20.69 48.94 -7.25
N ILE A 375 20.70 49.41 -8.49
CA ILE A 375 20.92 50.82 -8.81
C ILE A 375 19.73 51.67 -8.34
N LEU A 376 18.50 51.24 -8.60
CA LEU A 376 17.30 51.98 -8.20
C LEU A 376 17.07 52.00 -6.68
N ALA A 377 17.40 50.90 -5.99
CA ALA A 377 17.28 50.82 -4.54
C ALA A 377 18.48 51.44 -3.79
N ASP A 378 19.54 51.83 -4.49
CA ASP A 378 20.81 52.29 -3.90
C ASP A 378 21.31 51.29 -2.83
N LEU A 379 21.56 50.05 -3.26
CA LEU A 379 22.02 48.94 -2.43
C LEU A 379 23.17 48.19 -3.13
N PRO A 380 24.12 47.58 -2.40
CA PRO A 380 25.22 46.84 -3.01
C PRO A 380 24.74 45.68 -3.90
N TYR A 381 25.31 45.57 -5.11
CA TYR A 381 24.91 44.55 -6.10
C TYR A 381 25.02 43.12 -5.55
N GLY A 382 26.13 42.79 -4.88
CA GLY A 382 26.32 41.48 -4.25
C GLY A 382 25.34 41.17 -3.11
N LEU A 383 24.86 42.19 -2.39
CA LEU A 383 23.85 42.00 -1.34
C LEU A 383 22.50 41.62 -1.95
N ILE A 384 22.13 42.24 -3.08
CA ILE A 384 20.87 41.94 -3.76
C ILE A 384 20.95 40.59 -4.47
N GLY A 385 22.08 40.27 -5.10
CA GLY A 385 22.31 38.93 -5.65
C GLY A 385 22.09 37.83 -4.62
N LYS A 386 22.68 37.99 -3.42
CA LYS A 386 22.52 37.04 -2.31
C LYS A 386 21.08 36.97 -1.79
N THR A 387 20.40 38.10 -1.63
CA THR A 387 19.01 38.11 -1.15
C THR A 387 18.02 37.55 -2.16
N PHE A 388 18.29 37.66 -3.47
CA PHE A 388 17.48 37.02 -4.51
C PHE A 388 17.79 35.52 -4.66
N GLY A 389 18.97 35.07 -4.23
CA GLY A 389 19.33 33.65 -4.12
C GLY A 389 18.66 32.95 -2.94
N ARG A 390 18.36 33.68 -1.85
CA ARG A 390 17.68 33.15 -0.65
C ARG A 390 16.17 33.43 -0.71
N PRO A 391 15.29 32.43 -0.53
CA PRO A 391 13.84 32.61 -0.69
C PRO A 391 13.19 33.35 0.50
N GLN A 392 13.32 34.69 0.54
CA GLN A 392 12.70 35.53 1.57
C GLN A 392 11.74 36.57 0.99
N ALA A 393 10.44 36.24 0.96
CA ALA A 393 9.39 37.05 0.32
C ALA A 393 9.31 38.50 0.84
N ARG A 394 9.55 38.70 2.14
CA ARG A 394 9.47 40.02 2.79
C ARG A 394 10.63 40.94 2.41
N GLU A 395 11.82 40.38 2.23
CA GLU A 395 13.03 41.12 1.85
C GLU A 395 12.92 41.62 0.41
N ILE A 396 12.55 40.73 -0.51
CA ILE A 396 12.33 41.07 -1.93
C ILE A 396 11.26 42.16 -2.06
N THR A 397 10.16 42.06 -1.31
CA THR A 397 9.10 43.09 -1.30
C THR A 397 9.63 44.45 -0.85
N ALA A 398 10.47 44.48 0.19
CA ALA A 398 11.04 45.72 0.72
C ALA A 398 12.08 46.33 -0.24
N ILE A 399 12.87 45.50 -0.94
CA ILE A 399 13.84 45.94 -1.94
C ILE A 399 13.11 46.54 -3.16
N CYS A 400 12.09 45.88 -3.69
CA CYS A 400 11.29 46.41 -4.81
C CYS A 400 10.57 47.72 -4.44
N TRP A 401 10.11 47.85 -3.19
CA TRP A 401 9.55 49.11 -2.70
C TRP A 401 10.59 50.24 -2.68
N LYS A 402 11.82 49.97 -2.20
CA LYS A 402 12.91 50.96 -2.20
C LYS A 402 13.33 51.35 -3.62
N ALA A 403 13.31 50.41 -4.57
CA ALA A 403 13.57 50.64 -5.99
C ALA A 403 12.45 51.41 -6.72
N GLY A 404 11.33 51.73 -6.05
CA GLY A 404 10.20 52.43 -6.67
C GLY A 404 9.37 51.58 -7.64
N LEU A 405 9.52 50.25 -7.60
CA LEU A 405 8.82 49.33 -8.48
C LEU A 405 7.42 49.02 -7.97
N SER A 406 6.56 48.48 -8.85
CA SER A 406 5.17 48.19 -8.50
C SER A 406 5.05 46.98 -7.55
N PRO A 407 4.03 46.94 -6.67
CA PRO A 407 3.74 45.76 -5.84
C PRO A 407 3.43 44.49 -6.65
N HIS A 408 2.90 44.66 -7.87
CA HIS A 408 2.65 43.56 -8.80
C HIS A 408 3.95 42.98 -9.33
N PHE A 409 4.92 43.84 -9.67
CA PHE A 409 6.26 43.40 -10.06
C PHE A 409 6.96 42.64 -8.92
N ALA A 410 6.92 43.17 -7.69
CA ALA A 410 7.50 42.51 -6.51
C ALA A 410 6.95 41.09 -6.30
N ARG A 411 5.66 40.87 -6.59
CA ARG A 411 5.03 39.55 -6.53
C ARG A 411 5.55 38.62 -7.63
N ARG A 412 5.70 39.12 -8.86
CA ARG A 412 6.22 38.33 -9.99
C ARG A 412 7.66 37.87 -9.71
N VAL A 413 8.49 38.77 -9.19
CA VAL A 413 9.88 38.48 -8.80
C VAL A 413 9.96 37.39 -7.72
N GLN A 414 9.11 37.44 -6.70
CA GLN A 414 9.05 36.40 -5.65
C GLN A 414 8.73 35.01 -6.22
N MET A 415 7.88 34.92 -7.25
CA MET A 415 7.49 33.66 -7.86
C MET A 415 8.57 33.13 -8.83
N GLN A 416 9.11 33.98 -9.70
CA GLN A 416 10.00 33.54 -10.78
C GLN A 416 11.46 33.41 -10.34
N TYR A 417 11.98 34.37 -9.59
CA TYR A 417 13.40 34.41 -9.23
C TYR A 417 13.69 33.78 -7.88
N ALA A 418 12.79 33.95 -6.89
CA ALA A 418 12.97 33.38 -5.56
C ALA A 418 12.24 32.04 -5.35
N ARG A 419 11.52 31.54 -6.37
CA ARG A 419 10.80 30.26 -6.36
C ARG A 419 9.93 30.03 -5.12
N ILE A 420 9.31 31.10 -4.60
CA ILE A 420 8.52 31.03 -3.37
C ILE A 420 7.13 30.47 -3.69
N ASP A 421 6.74 29.42 -2.97
CA ASP A 421 5.41 28.80 -3.07
C ASP A 421 4.28 29.78 -2.73
N GLN A 422 3.08 29.52 -3.29
CA GLN A 422 1.90 30.38 -3.14
C GLN A 422 1.52 30.68 -1.68
N LYS A 423 1.88 29.81 -0.72
CA LYS A 423 1.61 30.00 0.72
C LYS A 423 2.55 31.02 1.40
N GLY A 424 3.73 31.26 0.86
CA GLY A 424 4.75 32.17 1.43
C GLY A 424 4.78 33.57 0.80
N LEU A 425 3.92 33.82 -0.20
CA LEU A 425 3.95 35.01 -1.04
C LEU A 425 3.41 36.25 -0.33
N VAL A 426 4.14 37.36 -0.41
CA VAL A 426 3.62 38.67 0.02
C VAL A 426 2.87 39.30 -1.16
N SER A 427 1.55 39.07 -1.19
CA SER A 427 0.68 39.61 -2.23
C SER A 427 0.40 41.11 -2.01
N PRO A 428 0.17 41.91 -3.08
CA PRO A 428 -0.25 43.30 -2.95
C PRO A 428 -1.68 43.40 -2.39
N LYS A 429 -2.02 44.57 -1.83
CA LYS A 429 -3.38 44.86 -1.38
C LYS A 429 -4.32 45.07 -2.58
N PRO A 430 -5.65 44.90 -2.40
CA PRO A 430 -6.64 45.11 -3.46
C PRO A 430 -6.65 46.53 -4.06
N ASP A 431 -6.10 47.51 -3.34
CA ASP A 431 -5.96 48.91 -3.76
C ASP A 431 -4.69 49.17 -4.59
N GLY A 432 -3.90 48.13 -4.90
CA GLY A 432 -2.65 48.23 -5.65
C GLY A 432 -1.47 48.72 -4.82
N SER A 433 -1.59 48.82 -3.48
CA SER A 433 -0.51 49.22 -2.58
C SER A 433 0.24 48.04 -1.97
N TYR A 434 1.41 48.32 -1.38
CA TYR A 434 2.21 47.31 -0.67
C TYR A 434 1.50 46.80 0.59
N SER A 435 1.58 45.49 0.82
CA SER A 435 0.99 44.86 2.01
C SER A 435 1.76 45.12 3.31
N LEU A 436 3.06 45.40 3.20
CA LEU A 436 3.90 45.79 4.33
C LEU A 436 3.81 47.31 4.57
N THR A 437 3.90 47.72 5.83
CA THR A 437 3.95 49.14 6.19
C THR A 437 5.36 49.71 5.96
N GLU A 438 5.48 50.99 5.62
CA GLU A 438 6.80 51.63 5.41
C GLU A 438 7.78 51.45 6.57
N PRO A 439 7.37 51.56 7.86
CA PRO A 439 8.27 51.32 8.98
C PRO A 439 8.79 49.88 9.05
N ALA A 440 7.96 48.91 8.66
CA ALA A 440 8.36 47.50 8.63
C ALA A 440 9.36 47.24 7.49
N MET A 441 9.13 47.83 6.31
CA MET A 441 10.04 47.70 5.16
C MET A 441 11.41 48.35 5.45
N LYS A 442 11.43 49.54 6.08
CA LYS A 442 12.69 50.18 6.51
C LYS A 442 13.47 49.34 7.52
N LYS A 443 12.78 48.69 8.46
CA LYS A 443 13.43 47.80 9.44
C LYS A 443 14.08 46.58 8.77
N ILE A 444 13.40 45.99 7.79
CA ILE A 444 13.93 44.86 7.01
C ILE A 444 15.17 45.29 6.21
N LEU A 445 15.08 46.42 5.50
CA LEU A 445 16.20 46.95 4.72
C LEU A 445 17.42 47.30 5.59
N PHE A 446 17.21 47.83 6.80
CA PHE A 446 18.30 48.09 7.74
C PHE A 446 18.98 46.80 8.22
N GLY A 447 18.20 45.74 8.45
CA GLY A 447 18.74 44.42 8.81
C GLY A 447 19.47 43.70 7.68
N LEU A 448 19.31 44.14 6.43
CA LEU A 448 20.08 43.62 5.30
C LEU A 448 21.45 44.31 5.13
N GLN A 449 21.61 45.52 5.69
CA GLN A 449 22.82 46.33 5.54
C GLN A 449 23.82 46.19 6.70
N GLY A 450 23.38 45.63 7.83
CA GLY A 450 24.20 45.38 9.02
C GLY A 450 24.39 43.90 9.25
#